data_AF-A0A535KZ83-F1
#
_entry.id   AF-A0A535KZ83-F1
#
_cell.length_a   1.000
_cell.length_b   1.000
_cell.length_c   1.000
_cell.angle_alpha   90.00
_cell.angle_beta   90.00
_cell.angle_gamma   90.00
#
_symmetry.space_group_name_H-M   'P 1'
#
loop_
_entity.id
_entity.type
_entity.pdbx_description
1 polymer ?
#
loop_
_entity_poly.entity_id
_entity_poly.type
_entity_poly.pdbx_seq_one_letter_code
_entity_poly.pdbx_strand_id
1 'polypeptide(L)'
;ERTAFPDVWEEALRSVQSAQLRAALLNIPSEQRMVIELAYFQGWTHSEIAEGCEIPLGTVKARMRLGLSHLKRLLAQMGVDEI
;
A
#
# COMPACT_ATOMS: atom_id res chain seq x y z
N GLU A 1 12.42 8.90 37.48
CA GLU A 1 12.26 7.89 36.41
C GLU A 1 11.09 8.30 35.53
N ARG A 2 11.35 8.56 34.25
CA ARG A 2 10.34 8.94 33.27
C ARG A 2 10.12 7.70 32.41
N THR A 3 9.22 6.83 32.85
CA THR A 3 8.77 5.71 32.03
C THR A 3 8.19 6.30 30.75
N ALA A 4 8.95 6.22 29.68
CA ALA A 4 8.52 6.52 28.34
C ALA A 4 7.45 5.49 27.99
N PHE A 5 6.18 5.81 28.28
CA PHE A 5 5.13 5.36 27.41
C PHE A 5 5.49 5.95 26.04
N PRO A 6 5.90 5.17 25.02
CA PRO A 6 5.75 5.65 23.66
C PRO A 6 4.33 6.20 23.57
N ASP A 7 4.18 7.42 23.02
CA ASP A 7 2.92 8.14 23.09
C ASP A 7 1.81 7.20 22.62
N VAL A 8 0.96 6.77 23.56
CA VAL A 8 -0.08 5.77 23.31
C VAL A 8 -0.96 6.24 22.16
N TRP A 9 -1.05 7.57 21.97
CA TRP A 9 -1.68 8.21 20.83
C TRP A 9 -0.96 8.00 19.51
N GLU A 10 0.37 8.05 19.46
CA GLU A 10 1.13 7.75 18.24
C GLU A 10 0.95 6.29 17.81
N GLU A 11 1.03 5.34 18.76
CA GLU A 11 0.81 3.92 18.49
C GLU A 11 -0.63 3.67 18.00
N ALA A 12 -1.62 4.28 18.67
CA ALA A 12 -3.02 4.19 18.27
C ALA A 12 -3.26 4.79 16.88
N LEU A 13 -2.67 5.95 16.58
CA LEU A 13 -2.78 6.62 15.28
C LEU A 13 -2.19 5.75 14.16
N ARG A 14 -1.00 5.18 14.37
CA ARG A 14 -0.37 4.25 13.41
C ARG A 14 -1.23 3.02 13.16
N SER A 15 -1.86 2.48 14.19
CA SER A 15 -2.76 1.33 14.07
C SER A 15 -3.98 1.65 13.21
N VAL A 16 -4.60 2.82 13.44
CA VAL A 16 -5.73 3.32 12.64
C VAL A 16 -5.33 3.56 11.18
N GLN A 17 -4.22 4.27 10.94
CA GLN A 17 -3.70 4.51 9.58
C GLN A 17 -3.38 3.20 8.84
N SER A 18 -2.79 2.22 9.53
CA SER A 18 -2.51 0.91 8.97
C SER A 18 -3.80 0.15 8.61
N ALA A 19 -4.84 0.26 9.44
CA ALA A 19 -6.15 -0.33 9.15
C ALA A 19 -6.82 0.34 7.93
N GLN A 20 -6.75 1.67 7.83
CA GLN A 20 -7.26 2.42 6.68
C GLN A 20 -6.52 2.07 5.40
N LEU A 21 -5.19 1.94 5.44
CA LEU A 21 -4.39 1.50 4.30
C LEU A 21 -4.81 0.11 3.81
N ARG A 22 -4.98 -0.85 4.73
CA ARG A 22 -5.46 -2.20 4.39
C ARG A 22 -6.87 -2.15 3.77
N ALA A 23 -7.77 -1.35 4.35
CA ALA A 23 -9.11 -1.17 3.80
C ALA A 23 -9.09 -0.52 2.40
N ALA A 24 -8.22 0.45 2.17
CA ALA A 24 -8.05 1.09 0.86
C ALA A 24 -7.53 0.08 -0.19
N LEU A 25 -6.54 -0.74 0.16
CA LEU A 25 -6.02 -1.80 -0.72
C LEU A 25 -7.11 -2.79 -1.15
N LEU A 26 -8.07 -3.13 -0.27
CA LEU A 26 -9.19 -4.01 -0.63
C LEU A 26 -10.13 -3.43 -1.69
N ASN A 27 -10.15 -2.10 -1.87
CA ASN A 27 -10.97 -1.42 -2.87
C ASN A 27 -10.25 -1.22 -4.22
N ILE A 28 -9.01 -1.71 -4.34
CA ILE A 28 -8.25 -1.67 -5.59
C ILE A 28 -8.49 -2.97 -6.37
N PRO A 29 -8.64 -2.91 -7.71
CA PRO A 29 -8.70 -4.11 -8.54
C PRO A 29 -7.59 -5.11 -8.21
N SER A 30 -7.93 -6.39 -8.08
CA SER A 30 -7.04 -7.43 -7.55
C SER A 30 -5.69 -7.48 -8.26
N GLU A 31 -5.66 -7.32 -9.58
CA GLU A 31 -4.41 -7.33 -10.36
C GLU A 31 -3.49 -6.14 -10.05
N GLN A 32 -4.06 -4.98 -9.75
CA GLN A 32 -3.30 -3.79 -9.37
C GLN A 32 -2.83 -3.87 -7.92
N ARG A 33 -3.69 -4.41 -7.03
CA ARG A 33 -3.34 -4.69 -5.64
C ARG A 33 -2.18 -5.69 -5.55
N MET A 34 -2.25 -6.77 -6.31
CA MET A 34 -1.23 -7.83 -6.32
C MET A 34 0.17 -7.29 -6.60
N VAL A 35 0.32 -6.44 -7.64
CA VAL A 35 1.66 -5.88 -7.96
C VAL A 35 2.17 -4.92 -6.89
N ILE A 36 1.27 -4.19 -6.21
CA ILE A 36 1.62 -3.35 -5.05
C ILE A 36 2.07 -4.23 -3.89
N GLU A 37 1.34 -5.29 -3.58
CA GLU A 37 1.65 -6.18 -2.46
C GLU A 37 3.00 -6.88 -2.65
N LEU A 38 3.27 -7.39 -3.86
CA LEU A 38 4.56 -8.02 -4.18
C LEU A 38 5.71 -7.01 -4.06
N ALA A 39 5.53 -5.78 -4.54
CA ALA A 39 6.59 -4.78 -4.48
C ALA A 39 6.86 -4.28 -3.05
N TYR A 40 5.80 -3.92 -2.31
CA TYR A 40 5.93 -3.24 -1.02
C TYR A 40 6.01 -4.19 0.18
N PHE A 41 5.31 -5.33 0.15
CA PHE A 41 5.32 -6.28 1.27
C PHE A 41 6.31 -7.43 1.05
N GLN A 42 6.53 -7.83 -0.20
CA GLN A 42 7.47 -8.92 -0.51
C GLN A 42 8.81 -8.44 -1.05
N GLY A 43 8.97 -7.15 -1.33
CA GLY A 43 10.23 -6.55 -1.79
C GLY A 43 10.61 -6.87 -3.23
N TRP A 44 9.67 -7.39 -4.04
CA TRP A 44 9.97 -7.75 -5.43
C TRP A 44 10.13 -6.51 -6.31
N THR A 45 11.12 -6.53 -7.18
CA THR A 45 11.27 -5.57 -8.26
C THR A 45 10.20 -5.79 -9.33
N HIS A 46 9.94 -4.77 -10.16
CA HIS A 46 8.99 -4.92 -11.27
C HIS A 46 9.38 -6.05 -12.25
N SER A 47 10.68 -6.32 -12.42
CA SER A 47 11.17 -7.41 -13.27
C SER A 47 10.92 -8.77 -12.64
N GLU A 48 11.18 -8.94 -11.33
CA GLU A 48 10.86 -10.17 -10.60
C GLU A 48 9.35 -10.46 -10.60
N ILE A 49 8.52 -9.43 -10.49
CA ILE A 49 7.05 -9.57 -10.62
C ILE A 49 6.66 -10.02 -12.03
N ALA A 50 7.28 -9.44 -13.07
CA ALA A 50 6.99 -9.81 -14.45
C ALA A 50 7.34 -11.27 -14.71
N GLU A 51 8.51 -11.71 -14.24
CA GLU A 51 8.99 -13.08 -14.37
C GLU A 51 8.16 -14.05 -13.54
N GLY A 52 8.01 -13.81 -12.24
CA GLY A 52 7.32 -14.72 -11.33
C GLY A 52 5.80 -14.80 -11.51
N CYS A 53 5.18 -13.81 -12.16
CA CYS A 53 3.76 -13.83 -12.51
C CYS A 53 3.50 -14.10 -14.00
N GLU A 54 4.54 -14.35 -14.81
CA GLU A 54 4.44 -14.59 -16.26
C GLU A 54 3.62 -13.52 -17.02
N ILE A 55 3.83 -12.25 -16.69
CA ILE A 55 3.16 -11.11 -17.33
C ILE A 55 4.16 -10.10 -17.87
N PRO A 56 3.85 -9.37 -18.96
CA PRO A 56 4.78 -8.39 -19.51
C PRO A 56 5.18 -7.32 -18.48
N LEU A 57 6.46 -6.93 -18.45
CA LEU A 57 6.96 -5.85 -17.59
C LEU A 57 6.19 -4.53 -17.80
N GLY A 58 5.76 -4.25 -19.03
CA GLY A 58 4.89 -3.12 -19.34
C GLY A 58 3.54 -3.18 -18.62
N THR A 59 2.94 -4.37 -18.52
CA THR A 59 1.71 -4.63 -17.77
C THR A 59 1.91 -4.46 -16.28
N VAL A 60 3.03 -4.94 -15.72
CA VAL A 60 3.39 -4.71 -14.30
C VAL A 60 3.44 -3.21 -14.00
N LYS A 61 4.18 -2.44 -14.81
CA LYS A 61 4.31 -0.99 -14.64
C LYS A 61 2.96 -0.27 -14.78
N ALA A 62 2.12 -0.68 -15.74
CA ALA A 62 0.79 -0.11 -15.91
C ALA A 62 -0.12 -0.40 -14.71
N ARG A 63 -0.16 -1.65 -14.22
CA ARG A 63 -0.91 -2.06 -13.04
C ARG A 63 -0.43 -1.32 -11.79
N MET A 64 0.89 -1.18 -11.60
CA MET A 64 1.48 -0.43 -10.48
C MET A 64 1.04 1.04 -10.51
N ARG A 65 1.17 1.71 -11.66
CA ARG A 65 0.76 3.12 -11.81
C ARG A 65 -0.73 3.32 -11.51
N LEU A 66 -1.59 2.47 -12.07
CA LEU A 66 -3.04 2.56 -11.87
C LEU A 66 -3.40 2.27 -10.40
N GLY A 67 -2.80 1.23 -9.82
CA GLY A 67 -3.01 0.86 -8.43
C GLY A 67 -2.60 1.96 -7.45
N LEU A 68 -1.40 2.54 -7.60
CA LEU A 68 -0.95 3.63 -6.74
C LEU A 68 -1.80 4.89 -6.91
N SER A 69 -2.27 5.18 -8.13
CA SER A 69 -3.18 6.29 -8.39
C SER A 69 -4.55 6.07 -7.71
N HIS A 70 -5.05 4.84 -7.73
CA HIS A 70 -6.28 4.45 -7.02
C HIS A 70 -6.10 4.53 -5.51
N LEU A 71 -4.98 4.01 -4.98
CA LEU A 71 -4.67 4.03 -3.57
C LEU A 71 -4.63 5.46 -3.04
N LYS A 72 -3.91 6.37 -3.72
CA LYS A 72 -3.86 7.79 -3.37
C LYS A 72 -5.26 8.41 -3.30
N ARG A 73 -6.10 8.16 -4.30
CA ARG A 73 -7.48 8.68 -4.32
C ARG A 73 -8.31 8.16 -3.14
N LEU A 74 -8.17 6.89 -2.78
CA LEU A 74 -8.89 6.29 -1.66
C LEU A 74 -8.40 6.85 -0.32
N LEU A 75 -7.10 7.00 -0.13
CA LEU A 75 -6.51 7.58 1.08
C LEU A 75 -6.91 9.05 1.26
N ALA A 76 -6.92 9.84 0.17
CA ALA A 76 -7.43 11.20 0.19
C ALA A 76 -8.90 11.28 0.65
N GLN A 77 -9.75 10.37 0.16
CA GLN A 77 -11.16 10.31 0.57
C GLN A 77 -11.34 9.90 2.04
N MET A 78 -10.40 9.14 2.59
CA MET A 78 -10.38 8.73 4.00
C MET A 78 -9.76 9.77 4.93
N GLY A 79 -9.26 10.91 4.38
CA GLY A 79 -8.59 11.95 5.16
C GLY A 79 -7.19 11.55 5.66
N VAL A 80 -6.53 10.59 4.99
CA VAL A 80 -5.22 10.07 5.41
C VAL A 80 -4.06 10.81 4.74
N ASP A 81 -4.32 11.62 3.70
CA ASP A 81 -3.29 12.32 2.90
C ASP A 81 -2.75 13.63 3.55
N GLU A 82 -3.33 14.10 4.65
CA GLU A 82 -2.93 15.35 5.33
C GLU A 82 -2.42 15.10 6.75
N ILE A 83 -1.22 14.52 6.90
CA ILE A 83 -0.39 14.63 8.12
C ILE A 83 1.08 14.76 7.72
#